data_AF-Q30QY5-F1
#
_entry.id   AF-Q30QY5-F1
#
_cell.length_a   1.000
_cell.length_b   1.000
_cell.length_c   1.000
_cell.angle_alpha   90.00
_cell.angle_beta   90.00
_cell.angle_gamma   90.00
#
_symmetry.space_group_name_H-M   'P 1'
#
loop_
_entity.id
_entity.type
_entity.pdbx_description
1 polymer ?
#
loop_
_entity_poly.entity_id
_entity_poly.type
_entity_poly.pdbx_seq_one_letter_code
_entity_poly.pdbx_strand_id
1 'polypeptide(L)'
;MKRNIYIDFSYLLLLAATFGAVIVLGAFVAPVIFNTESILFSIELGRYNEGKIMAEIFSRFSYWIYILAFFVTIYEIVMYKNGQRDSVIFGSSVTVVFSALMFSGVYAPKILSMQKLGEEATLSDTFINLHLVSELDFKILAIAILILFIRRLMLLRIK
;
A
#
# COMPACT_ATOMS: atom_id res chain seq x y z
N MET A 1 24.18 -21.21 6.34
CA MET A 1 22.83 -21.72 6.67
C MET A 1 22.17 -22.22 5.39
N LYS A 2 21.54 -23.41 5.41
CA LYS A 2 20.72 -23.89 4.28
C LYS A 2 19.61 -22.86 4.02
N ARG A 3 19.54 -22.34 2.80
CA ARG A 3 18.51 -21.39 2.35
C ARG A 3 17.17 -22.11 2.38
N ASN A 4 16.19 -21.59 3.12
CA ASN A 4 14.86 -22.20 3.18
C ASN A 4 14.02 -21.63 2.03
N ILE A 5 13.95 -22.36 0.93
CA ILE A 5 13.20 -21.98 -0.29
C ILE A 5 11.76 -21.59 0.02
N TYR A 6 11.13 -22.25 1.01
CA TYR A 6 9.77 -21.92 1.42
C TYR A 6 9.65 -20.50 1.98
N ILE A 7 10.64 -20.02 2.73
CA ILE A 7 10.64 -18.66 3.30
C ILE A 7 10.78 -17.61 2.18
N ASP A 8 11.72 -17.83 1.27
CA ASP A 8 11.95 -16.91 0.14
C ASP A 8 10.70 -16.83 -0.77
N PHE A 9 10.05 -17.97 -1.01
CA PHE A 9 8.84 -18.03 -1.81
C PHE A 9 7.64 -17.39 -1.12
N SER A 10 7.45 -17.63 0.18
CA SER A 10 6.41 -16.96 0.97
C SER A 10 6.60 -15.43 0.99
N TYR A 11 7.84 -14.96 1.05
CA TYR A 11 8.15 -13.53 0.98
C TYR A 11 7.79 -12.93 -0.38
N LEU A 12 8.19 -13.59 -1.48
CA LEU A 12 7.80 -13.16 -2.83
C LEU A 12 6.29 -13.17 -3.03
N LEU A 13 5.59 -14.17 -2.50
CA LEU A 13 4.13 -14.25 -2.55
C LEU A 13 3.49 -13.07 -1.81
N LEU A 14 4.01 -12.69 -0.64
CA LEU A 14 3.53 -11.53 0.12
C LEU A 14 3.69 -10.22 -0.68
N LEU A 15 4.86 -10.02 -1.32
CA LEU A 15 5.11 -8.87 -2.17
C LEU A 15 4.14 -8.83 -3.36
N ALA A 16 3.99 -9.95 -4.07
CA ALA A 16 3.10 -10.07 -5.21
C ALA A 16 1.62 -9.87 -4.84
N ALA A 17 1.17 -10.47 -3.73
CA ALA A 17 -0.19 -10.30 -3.22
C ALA A 17 -0.49 -8.85 -2.87
N THR A 18 0.48 -8.16 -2.25
CA THR A 18 0.30 -6.74 -1.89
C THR A 18 0.30 -5.85 -3.11
N PHE A 19 1.16 -6.11 -4.09
CA PHE A 19 1.13 -5.41 -5.38
C PHE A 19 -0.22 -5.59 -6.10
N GLY A 20 -0.74 -6.82 -6.15
CA GLY A 20 -2.06 -7.11 -6.71
C GLY A 20 -3.17 -6.37 -5.97
N ALA A 21 -3.14 -6.35 -4.63
CA ALA A 21 -4.11 -5.62 -3.83
C ALA A 21 -4.07 -4.11 -4.09
N VAL A 22 -2.88 -3.52 -4.25
CA VAL A 22 -2.71 -2.10 -4.60
C VAL A 22 -3.36 -1.78 -5.94
N ILE A 23 -3.15 -2.63 -6.96
CA ILE A 23 -3.80 -2.47 -8.28
C ILE A 23 -5.32 -2.58 -8.15
N VAL A 24 -5.83 -3.59 -7.44
CA VAL A 24 -7.28 -3.77 -7.25
C VAL A 24 -7.89 -2.55 -6.58
N LEU A 25 -7.28 -2.05 -5.50
CA LEU A 25 -7.77 -0.89 -4.77
C LEU A 25 -7.75 0.40 -5.62
N GLY A 26 -6.64 0.65 -6.32
CA GLY A 26 -6.47 1.86 -7.10
C GLY A 26 -7.23 1.86 -8.43
N ALA A 27 -7.10 0.79 -9.22
CA ALA A 27 -7.60 0.76 -10.60
C ALA A 27 -9.04 0.25 -10.72
N PHE A 28 -9.51 -0.58 -9.78
CA PHE A 28 -10.83 -1.20 -9.87
C PHE A 28 -11.79 -0.65 -8.80
N VAL A 29 -11.38 -0.64 -7.54
CA VAL A 29 -12.28 -0.26 -6.44
C VAL A 29 -12.56 1.25 -6.43
N ALA A 30 -11.54 2.10 -6.62
CA ALA A 30 -11.72 3.55 -6.65
C ALA A 30 -12.77 4.03 -7.69
N PRO A 31 -12.71 3.63 -8.99
CA PRO A 31 -13.71 4.08 -9.96
C PRO A 31 -15.09 3.48 -9.71
N VAL A 32 -15.20 2.29 -9.11
CA VAL A 32 -16.49 1.70 -8.75
C VAL A 32 -17.15 2.48 -7.61
N ILE A 33 -16.36 2.94 -6.63
CA ILE A 33 -16.89 3.69 -5.48
C ILE A 33 -17.28 5.12 -5.86
N PHE A 34 -16.54 5.79 -6.74
CA PHE A 34 -16.80 7.19 -7.12
C PHE A 34 -17.70 7.37 -8.35
N ASN A 35 -18.21 6.28 -8.93
CA ASN A 35 -19.21 6.31 -10.00
C ASN A 35 -20.45 5.52 -9.60
N THR A 36 -20.83 5.55 -8.31
CA THR A 36 -21.97 4.77 -7.84
C THR A 36 -23.29 5.20 -8.48
N GLU A 37 -23.41 6.44 -8.93
CA GLU A 37 -24.58 6.95 -9.70
C GLU A 37 -24.88 6.14 -10.97
N SER A 38 -23.84 5.61 -11.63
CA SER A 38 -24.02 4.77 -12.82
C SER A 38 -24.45 3.33 -12.51
N ILE A 39 -24.29 2.91 -11.25
CA ILE A 39 -24.52 1.54 -10.78
C ILE A 39 -25.83 1.44 -9.97
N LEU A 40 -26.14 2.47 -9.19
CA LEU A 40 -27.30 2.53 -8.30
C LEU A 40 -28.41 3.38 -8.93
N PHE A 41 -29.44 2.73 -9.44
CA PHE A 41 -30.55 3.38 -10.17
C PHE A 41 -31.51 4.22 -9.29
N SER A 42 -31.36 4.21 -7.96
CA SER A 42 -32.34 4.82 -7.03
C SER A 42 -31.76 5.50 -5.78
N ILE A 43 -30.43 5.46 -5.59
CA ILE A 43 -29.75 6.05 -4.44
C ILE A 43 -28.56 6.85 -4.97
N GLU A 44 -28.67 8.17 -4.96
CA GLU A 44 -27.55 9.07 -5.21
C GLU A 44 -26.70 9.13 -3.92
N LEU A 45 -25.59 8.40 -3.91
CA LEU A 45 -24.56 8.56 -2.88
C LEU A 45 -23.77 9.82 -3.21
N GLY A 46 -23.96 10.89 -2.44
CA GLY A 46 -23.10 12.06 -2.56
C GLY A 46 -21.62 11.70 -2.39
N ARG A 47 -20.72 12.41 -3.10
CA ARG A 47 -19.26 12.16 -3.11
C ARG A 47 -18.63 12.02 -1.72
N TYR A 48 -19.15 12.73 -0.73
CA TYR A 48 -18.71 12.61 0.67
C TYR A 48 -18.96 11.20 1.25
N ASN A 49 -20.11 10.58 0.94
CA ASN A 49 -20.44 9.23 1.40
C ASN A 49 -19.64 8.16 0.65
N GLU A 50 -19.41 8.34 -0.65
CA GLU A 50 -18.49 7.50 -1.44
C GLU A 50 -17.08 7.52 -0.82
N GLY A 51 -16.60 8.73 -0.48
CA GLY A 51 -15.32 8.93 0.19
C GLY A 51 -15.22 8.22 1.54
N LYS A 52 -16.29 8.15 2.33
CA LYS A 52 -16.33 7.40 3.59
C LYS A 52 -16.16 5.90 3.38
N ILE A 53 -16.80 5.34 2.35
CA ILE A 53 -16.65 3.92 2.00
C ILE A 53 -15.21 3.63 1.59
N MET A 54 -14.63 4.49 0.75
CA MET A 54 -13.24 4.34 0.30
C MET A 54 -12.25 4.39 1.48
N ALA A 55 -12.41 5.37 2.39
CA ALA A 55 -11.53 5.52 3.53
C ALA A 55 -11.60 4.32 4.50
N GLU A 56 -12.78 3.73 4.69
CA GLU A 56 -12.94 2.53 5.51
C GLU A 56 -12.23 1.32 4.88
N ILE A 57 -12.30 1.16 3.55
CA ILE A 57 -11.56 0.11 2.84
C ILE A 57 -10.05 0.30 3.02
N PHE A 58 -9.53 1.51 2.86
CA PHE A 58 -8.11 1.79 3.07
C PHE A 58 -7.68 1.66 4.53
N SER A 59 -8.55 1.98 5.48
CA SER A 59 -8.29 1.74 6.91
C SER A 59 -8.13 0.24 7.19
N ARG A 60 -8.98 -0.60 6.61
CA ARG A 60 -8.85 -2.06 6.74
C ARG A 60 -7.62 -2.60 6.02
N PHE A 61 -7.32 -2.07 4.84
CA PHE A 61 -6.12 -2.44 4.10
C PHE A 61 -4.83 -2.00 4.82
N SER A 62 -4.88 -0.95 5.64
CA SER A 62 -3.73 -0.49 6.41
C SER A 62 -3.19 -1.56 7.37
N TYR A 63 -4.05 -2.44 7.92
CA TYR A 63 -3.60 -3.59 8.71
C TYR A 63 -2.74 -4.56 7.89
N TRP A 64 -3.11 -4.81 6.63
CA TRP A 64 -2.30 -5.62 5.72
C TRP A 64 -0.97 -4.96 5.41
N ILE A 65 -0.97 -3.64 5.19
CA ILE A 65 0.25 -2.85 4.95
C ILE A 65 1.21 -2.86 6.16
N TYR A 66 0.69 -2.85 7.40
CA TYR A 66 1.54 -3.04 8.58
C TYR A 66 2.20 -4.41 8.61
N ILE A 67 1.46 -5.47 8.26
CA ILE A 67 2.01 -6.83 8.16
C ILE A 67 3.13 -6.84 7.10
N LEU A 68 2.89 -6.25 5.92
CA LEU A 68 3.90 -6.11 4.87
C LEU A 68 5.17 -5.43 5.43
N ALA A 69 5.05 -4.27 6.06
CA ALA A 69 6.19 -3.51 6.57
C ALA A 69 7.01 -4.31 7.59
N PHE A 70 6.35 -5.05 8.47
CA PHE A 70 7.00 -5.93 9.43
C PHE A 70 7.78 -7.06 8.76
N PHE A 71 7.15 -7.78 7.83
CA PHE A 71 7.79 -8.90 7.13
C PHE A 71 8.94 -8.45 6.24
N VAL A 72 8.79 -7.34 5.50
CA VAL A 72 9.86 -6.75 4.70
C VAL A 72 11.03 -6.38 5.59
N THR A 73 10.79 -5.69 6.70
CA THR A 73 11.85 -5.29 7.62
C THR A 73 12.64 -6.49 8.15
N ILE A 74 11.95 -7.53 8.67
CA ILE A 74 12.61 -8.71 9.23
C ILE A 74 13.37 -9.48 8.15
N TYR A 75 12.72 -9.76 7.02
CA TYR A 75 13.33 -10.55 5.96
C TYR A 75 14.58 -9.88 5.40
N GLU A 76 14.50 -8.57 5.15
CA GLU A 76 15.60 -7.78 4.59
C GLU A 76 16.77 -7.66 5.57
N ILE A 77 16.51 -7.48 6.87
CA ILE A 77 17.56 -7.51 7.92
C ILE A 77 18.27 -8.86 7.95
N VAL A 78 17.53 -9.97 7.93
CA VAL A 78 18.10 -11.32 7.96
C VAL A 78 18.96 -11.56 6.71
N MET A 79 18.47 -11.19 5.52
CA MET A 79 19.22 -11.36 4.28
C MET A 79 20.45 -10.46 4.19
N TYR A 80 20.37 -9.25 4.73
CA TYR A 80 21.51 -8.33 4.83
C TYR A 80 22.61 -8.91 5.74
N LYS A 81 22.24 -9.49 6.89
CA LYS A 81 23.18 -10.19 7.79
C LYS A 81 23.80 -11.42 7.13
N ASN A 82 23.07 -12.10 6.25
CA ASN A 82 23.55 -13.25 5.49
C ASN A 82 24.41 -12.88 4.27
N GLY A 83 24.77 -11.61 4.09
CA GLY A 83 25.72 -11.16 3.07
C GLY A 83 25.11 -10.89 1.70
N GLN A 84 23.78 -10.89 1.55
CA GLN A 84 23.11 -10.44 0.32
C GLN A 84 22.93 -8.91 0.33
N ARG A 85 24.05 -8.19 0.20
CA ARG A 85 24.08 -6.73 0.24
C ARG A 85 23.97 -6.18 -1.18
N ASP A 86 22.74 -5.94 -1.61
CA ASP A 86 22.43 -5.31 -2.90
C ASP A 86 21.82 -3.92 -2.63
N SER A 87 22.37 -2.88 -3.27
CA SER A 87 21.96 -1.49 -3.03
C SER A 87 20.53 -1.21 -3.52
N VAL A 88 20.09 -1.89 -4.58
CA VAL A 88 18.73 -1.75 -5.12
C VAL A 88 17.71 -2.36 -4.17
N ILE A 89 18.02 -3.53 -3.59
CA ILE A 89 17.19 -4.17 -2.56
C ILE A 89 17.11 -3.30 -1.31
N PHE A 90 18.24 -2.73 -0.87
CA PHE A 90 18.23 -1.85 0.30
C PHE A 90 17.39 -0.60 0.06
N GLY A 91 17.59 0.09 -1.07
CA GLY A 91 16.81 1.27 -1.42
C GLY A 91 15.32 0.98 -1.55
N SER A 92 14.96 -0.07 -2.29
CA SER A 92 13.55 -0.44 -2.49
C SER A 92 12.88 -0.93 -1.21
N SER A 93 13.55 -1.72 -0.36
CA SER A 93 12.98 -2.17 0.92
C SER A 93 12.74 -1.01 1.90
N VAL A 94 13.67 -0.06 1.99
CA VAL A 94 13.49 1.15 2.81
C VAL A 94 12.30 1.97 2.30
N THR A 95 12.18 2.18 0.98
CA THR A 95 11.04 2.88 0.40
C THR A 95 9.73 2.14 0.66
N VAL A 96 9.70 0.81 0.52
CA VAL A 96 8.50 0.01 0.82
C VAL A 96 8.08 0.19 2.28
N VAL A 97 9.01 0.05 3.22
CA VAL A 97 8.71 0.19 4.65
C VAL A 97 8.26 1.60 4.99
N PHE A 98 8.95 2.61 4.44
CA PHE A 98 8.62 4.01 4.67
C PHE A 98 7.23 4.35 4.14
N SER A 99 6.94 4.08 2.87
CA SER A 99 5.62 4.33 2.28
C SER A 99 4.53 3.50 2.94
N ALA A 100 4.81 2.24 3.30
CA ALA A 100 3.85 1.42 4.03
C ALA A 100 3.44 2.07 5.36
N LEU A 101 4.40 2.52 6.16
CA LEU A 101 4.14 3.16 7.46
C LEU A 101 3.53 4.56 7.32
N MET A 102 3.92 5.33 6.30
CA MET A 102 3.31 6.63 6.00
C MET A 102 1.84 6.46 5.64
N PHE A 103 1.52 5.51 4.76
CA PHE A 103 0.15 5.20 4.38
C PHE A 103 -0.69 4.75 5.57
N SER A 104 -0.25 3.70 6.28
CA SER A 104 -1.03 3.05 7.32
C SER A 104 -1.07 3.82 8.64
N GLY A 105 0.01 4.54 8.98
CA GLY A 105 0.17 5.25 10.25
C GLY A 105 -0.15 6.72 10.21
N VAL A 106 -0.10 7.36 9.04
CA VAL A 106 -0.29 8.82 8.92
C VAL A 106 -1.48 9.13 8.03
N TYR A 107 -1.47 8.69 6.76
CA TYR A 107 -2.46 9.14 5.79
C TYR A 107 -3.85 8.55 6.06
N ALA A 108 -3.97 7.23 6.14
CA ALA A 108 -5.26 6.57 6.39
C ALA A 108 -5.98 7.09 7.66
N PRO A 109 -5.34 7.16 8.84
CA PRO A 109 -6.02 7.64 10.05
C PRO A 109 -6.38 9.13 9.97
N LYS A 110 -5.57 9.95 9.30
CA LYS A 110 -5.82 11.40 9.16
C LYS A 110 -6.92 11.71 8.16
N ILE A 111 -7.04 10.93 7.08
CA ILE A 111 -8.17 11.01 6.15
C ILE A 111 -9.46 10.64 6.89
N LEU A 112 -9.44 9.56 7.68
CA LEU A 112 -10.60 9.12 8.47
C LEU A 112 -11.00 10.17 9.52
N SER A 113 -10.04 10.80 10.19
CA SER A 113 -10.33 11.83 11.19
C SER A 113 -10.92 13.09 10.54
N MET A 114 -10.40 13.53 9.40
CA MET A 114 -10.95 14.68 8.66
C MET A 114 -12.34 14.40 8.12
N GLN A 115 -12.61 13.19 7.62
CA GLN A 115 -13.96 12.81 7.19
C GLN A 115 -14.96 12.78 8.35
N LYS A 116 -14.53 12.47 9.58
CA LYS A 116 -15.40 12.52 10.77
C LYS A 116 -15.77 13.95 11.18
N LEU A 117 -14.99 14.96 10.79
CA LEU A 117 -15.25 16.37 11.11
C LEU A 117 -16.37 16.98 10.24
N GLY A 118 -16.80 16.28 9.18
CA GLY A 118 -17.89 16.70 8.30
C GLY A 118 -17.42 17.00 6.88
N GLU A 119 -18.38 17.32 6.02
CA GLU A 119 -18.16 17.55 4.59
C GLU A 119 -17.30 18.80 4.33
N GLU A 120 -17.48 19.87 5.11
CA GLU A 120 -16.68 21.10 5.02
C GLU A 120 -15.18 20.85 5.19
N ALA A 121 -14.80 19.93 6.09
CA ALA A 121 -13.41 19.57 6.31
C ALA A 121 -12.80 18.82 5.10
N THR A 122 -13.61 18.09 4.33
CA THR A 122 -13.18 17.38 3.12
C THR A 122 -13.01 18.29 1.90
N LEU A 123 -13.59 19.49 1.93
CA LEU A 123 -13.41 20.51 0.90
C LEU A 123 -12.20 21.42 1.18
N SER A 124 -11.56 21.28 2.35
CA SER A 124 -10.38 22.07 2.69
C SER A 124 -9.18 21.72 1.82
N ASP A 125 -8.34 22.71 1.51
CA ASP A 125 -7.06 22.51 0.81
C ASP A 125 -6.17 21.49 1.55
N THR A 126 -6.31 21.41 2.87
CA THR A 126 -5.56 20.44 3.68
C THR A 126 -5.97 19.01 3.35
N PHE A 127 -7.27 18.74 3.22
CA PHE A 127 -7.76 17.41 2.86
C PHE A 127 -7.39 17.04 1.42
N ILE A 128 -7.57 17.97 0.48
CA ILE A 128 -7.25 17.75 -0.94
C ILE A 128 -5.77 17.38 -1.10
N ASN A 129 -4.88 18.15 -0.48
CA ASN A 129 -3.45 17.87 -0.51
C ASN A 129 -3.10 16.55 0.20
N LEU A 130 -3.71 16.27 1.36
CA LEU A 130 -3.50 15.01 2.08
C LEU A 130 -3.92 13.80 1.23
N HIS A 131 -5.08 13.88 0.58
CA HIS A 131 -5.60 12.82 -0.28
C HIS A 131 -4.69 12.59 -1.48
N LEU A 132 -4.29 13.65 -2.18
CA LEU A 132 -3.39 13.57 -3.34
C LEU A 132 -2.02 12.99 -2.97
N VAL A 133 -1.44 13.42 -1.84
CA VAL A 133 -0.16 12.90 -1.35
C VAL A 133 -0.29 11.43 -0.96
N SER A 134 -1.42 11.02 -0.35
CA SER A 134 -1.66 9.62 -0.01
C SER A 134 -1.78 8.73 -1.26
N GLU A 135 -2.40 9.22 -2.32
CA GLU A 135 -2.51 8.51 -3.60
C GLU A 135 -1.13 8.36 -4.27
N LEU A 136 -0.32 9.42 -4.23
CA LEU A 136 1.05 9.39 -4.74
C LEU A 136 1.90 8.39 -3.97
N ASP A 137 1.85 8.39 -2.64
CA ASP A 137 2.58 7.45 -1.80
C ASP A 137 2.17 6.00 -2.09
N PHE A 138 0.87 5.76 -2.33
CA PHE A 138 0.37 4.44 -2.71
C PHE A 138 0.93 3.95 -4.06
N LYS A 139 1.11 4.85 -5.03
CA LYS A 139 1.78 4.54 -6.31
C LYS A 139 3.28 4.29 -6.12
N ILE A 140 3.94 5.08 -5.29
CA ILE A 140 5.36 4.89 -4.93
C ILE A 140 5.56 3.51 -4.30
N LEU A 141 4.68 3.13 -3.36
CA LEU A 141 4.68 1.81 -2.74
C LEU A 141 4.56 0.69 -3.78
N ALA A 142 3.64 0.82 -4.74
CA ALA A 142 3.45 -0.17 -5.82
C ALA A 142 4.74 -0.39 -6.62
N ILE A 143 5.38 0.71 -7.05
CA ILE A 143 6.62 0.66 -7.84
C ILE A 143 7.77 0.08 -7.01
N ALA A 144 7.90 0.49 -5.74
CA ALA A 144 8.95 0.01 -4.86
C ALA A 144 8.82 -1.49 -4.58
N ILE A 145 7.60 -1.99 -4.35
CA ILE A 145 7.32 -3.43 -4.20
C ILE A 145 7.69 -4.18 -5.47
N LEU A 146 7.33 -3.66 -6.65
CA LEU A 146 7.64 -4.30 -7.92
C LEU A 146 9.16 -4.42 -8.15
N ILE A 147 9.90 -3.34 -7.89
CA ILE A 147 11.37 -3.34 -7.98
C ILE A 147 11.97 -4.35 -7.01
N LEU A 148 11.51 -4.35 -5.76
CA LEU A 148 11.99 -5.26 -4.72
C LEU A 148 11.72 -6.72 -5.08
N PHE A 149 10.51 -7.02 -5.57
CA PHE A 149 10.09 -8.35 -6.03
C PHE A 149 10.99 -8.85 -7.18
N ILE A 150 11.13 -8.05 -8.24
CA ILE A 150 11.94 -8.43 -9.42
C ILE A 150 13.39 -8.67 -9.00
N ARG A 151 13.98 -7.78 -8.20
CA ARG A 151 15.37 -7.90 -7.80
C ARG A 151 15.60 -9.13 -6.92
N ARG A 152 14.67 -9.41 -6.00
CA ARG A 152 14.71 -10.62 -5.15
C ARG A 152 14.57 -11.90 -5.97
N LEU A 153 13.68 -11.91 -6.96
CA LEU A 153 13.51 -13.03 -7.89
C LEU A 153 14.79 -13.29 -8.71
N MET A 154 15.46 -12.24 -9.21
CA MET A 154 16.71 -12.37 -9.96
C MET A 154 17.83 -12.98 -9.11
N LEU A 155 17.99 -12.54 -7.86
CA LEU A 155 19.02 -13.09 -6.97
C LEU A 155 18.75 -14.53 -6.55
N LEU A 156 17.49 -14.98 -6.55
CA LEU A 156 17.12 -16.38 -6.34
C LEU A 156 17.54 -17.28 -7.51
N ARG A 157 17.57 -16.74 -8.74
CA ARG A 157 17.95 -17.49 -9.95
C ARG A 157 19.47 -17.65 -10.10
N ILE A 158 20.25 -16.66 -9.65
CA ILE A 158 21.71 -16.60 -9.87
C ILE A 158 22.50 -17.44 -8.86
N LYS A 159 21.86 -17.93 -7.78
CA LYS A 159 22.45 -18.78 -6.74
C LYS A 159 21.69 -20.08 -6.56
#